data_AF-A0A9W4I1U2-F1
#
_entry.id   AF-A0A9W4I1U2-F1
#
_cell.length_a   1.000
_cell.length_b   1.000
_cell.length_c   1.000
_cell.angle_alpha   90.00
_cell.angle_beta   90.00
_cell.angle_gamma   90.00
#
_symmetry.space_group_name_H-M   'P 1'
#
loop_
_entity.id
_entity.type
_entity.pdbx_description
1 polymer ?
#
loop_
_entity_poly.entity_id
_entity_poly.type
_entity_poly.pdbx_seq_one_letter_code
_entity_poly.pdbx_strand_id
1 'polypeptide(L)'
;MPFVFPGDQESNNGLHELPSLLCSRTSINTPIPHLFESITQYSPKPCLKYFHPGRKILHECRIFKVGLDIQANILRCDPDGRGKERHADVSRAVAKLSAQTDRIIDIALGVLVKAPDSEIIRRNTAFWNREDDGHYKFENVFLSMEHDLVHITLALNKGPCQCNCNDIAARLDRIARKVSFNLNV
;
A
#
# COMPACT_ATOMS: atom_id res chain seq x y z
N MET A 1 -54.94 27.30 -15.77
CA MET A 1 -54.27 28.50 -15.21
C MET A 1 -52.97 28.72 -15.97
N PRO A 2 -52.84 29.83 -16.72
CA PRO A 2 -51.56 30.33 -17.23
C PRO A 2 -50.98 31.37 -16.24
N PHE A 3 -49.65 31.55 -16.15
CA PHE A 3 -48.90 32.78 -15.75
C PHE A 3 -47.40 32.40 -15.61
N VAL A 4 -46.56 32.65 -16.63
CA VAL A 4 -45.65 33.81 -16.84
C VAL A 4 -44.42 33.82 -15.93
N PHE A 5 -43.25 33.62 -16.54
CA PHE A 5 -41.93 34.05 -16.01
C PHE A 5 -41.58 35.41 -16.63
N PRO A 6 -41.03 36.38 -15.87
CA PRO A 6 -40.41 37.56 -16.46
C PRO A 6 -38.94 37.29 -16.77
N GLY A 7 -38.52 37.76 -17.94
CA GLY A 7 -37.12 37.93 -18.32
C GLY A 7 -36.61 39.35 -18.06
N ASP A 8 -35.36 39.53 -18.49
CA ASP A 8 -34.59 40.75 -18.73
C ASP A 8 -33.78 41.34 -17.54
N GLN A 9 -32.44 41.25 -17.62
CA GLN A 9 -31.60 42.32 -18.20
C GLN A 9 -30.09 41.97 -18.16
N GLU A 10 -29.45 42.13 -19.32
CA GLU A 10 -27.99 42.23 -19.49
C GLU A 10 -27.44 43.50 -18.83
N SER A 11 -26.23 43.42 -18.25
CA SER A 11 -25.28 44.52 -18.29
C SER A 11 -23.83 44.00 -18.25
N ASN A 12 -23.07 44.48 -19.23
CA ASN A 12 -21.71 44.09 -19.57
C ASN A 12 -20.64 44.88 -18.79
N ASN A 13 -19.44 44.31 -18.82
CA ASN A 13 -18.10 44.92 -18.73
C ASN A 13 -17.42 45.07 -17.37
N GLY A 14 -16.37 44.26 -17.21
CA GLY A 14 -15.28 44.42 -16.26
C GLY A 14 -14.22 43.33 -16.50
N LEU A 15 -13.40 43.47 -17.55
CA LEU A 15 -12.18 42.69 -17.75
C LEU A 15 -11.26 42.86 -16.52
N HIS A 16 -10.73 41.75 -15.98
CA HIS A 16 -9.29 41.49 -15.87
C HIS A 16 -9.00 40.08 -15.30
N GLU A 17 -8.20 39.34 -16.07
CA GLU A 17 -7.32 38.21 -15.73
C GLU A 17 -7.88 36.78 -15.45
N LEU A 18 -7.61 35.91 -16.43
CA LEU A 18 -7.59 34.43 -16.43
C LEU A 18 -6.22 33.90 -15.87
N PRO A 19 -5.97 32.58 -15.63
CA PRO A 19 -6.78 31.41 -16.01
C PRO A 19 -6.91 30.32 -14.91
N SER A 20 -8.13 29.86 -14.62
CA SER A 20 -8.36 28.51 -14.13
C SER A 20 -8.98 27.68 -15.26
N LEU A 21 -8.11 26.98 -15.98
CA LEU A 21 -8.47 26.07 -17.06
C LEU A 21 -9.40 24.98 -16.53
N LEU A 22 -10.69 25.17 -16.84
CA LEU A 22 -11.56 24.22 -17.52
C LEU A 22 -11.26 22.74 -17.26
N CYS A 23 -12.04 22.20 -16.33
CA CYS A 23 -12.55 20.85 -16.42
C CYS A 23 -13.35 20.73 -17.73
N SER A 24 -12.71 20.24 -18.79
CA SER A 24 -13.40 19.84 -20.02
C SER A 24 -13.25 18.34 -20.23
N ARG A 25 -14.39 17.67 -20.09
CA ARG A 25 -14.65 16.35 -20.65
C ARG A 25 -14.24 16.31 -22.11
N THR A 26 -13.41 15.34 -22.46
CA THR A 26 -13.45 14.70 -23.77
C THR A 26 -13.64 13.21 -23.58
N SER A 27 -14.82 12.76 -24.01
CA SER A 27 -15.11 11.38 -24.35
C SER A 27 -14.12 10.94 -25.43
N ILE A 28 -13.30 9.93 -25.12
CA ILE A 28 -12.65 9.09 -26.13
C ILE A 28 -12.87 7.65 -25.68
N ASN A 29 -13.83 7.00 -26.33
CA ASN A 29 -13.88 5.55 -26.46
C ASN A 29 -12.61 5.09 -27.18
N THR A 30 -11.66 4.52 -26.45
CA THR A 30 -10.75 3.44 -26.90
C THR A 30 -9.98 2.94 -25.68
N PRO A 31 -9.75 1.62 -25.56
CA PRO A 31 -8.99 1.05 -24.45
C PRO A 31 -7.53 1.50 -24.58
N ILE A 32 -6.89 1.84 -23.48
CA ILE A 32 -5.43 1.96 -23.43
C ILE A 32 -4.89 0.63 -22.88
N PRO A 33 -4.58 -0.37 -23.74
CA PRO A 33 -3.48 -1.27 -23.47
C PRO A 33 -2.18 -0.47 -23.68
N HIS A 34 -1.06 -0.96 -23.14
CA HIS A 34 0.28 -0.34 -23.19
C HIS A 34 0.61 0.64 -22.06
N LEU A 35 0.56 0.15 -20.82
CA LEU A 35 1.55 0.52 -19.81
C LEU A 35 2.16 -0.72 -19.11
N PHE A 36 2.06 -1.89 -19.77
CA PHE A 36 2.59 -3.18 -19.28
C PHE A 36 3.82 -3.68 -20.08
N GLU A 37 4.31 -2.96 -21.08
CA GLU A 37 5.37 -3.43 -21.99
C GLU A 37 6.62 -2.55 -22.02
N SER A 38 7.12 -2.13 -20.85
CA SER A 38 8.45 -1.48 -20.79
C SER A 38 9.38 -2.06 -19.73
N ILE A 39 9.12 -3.28 -19.25
CA ILE A 39 10.01 -3.98 -18.30
C ILE A 39 10.62 -5.27 -18.92
N THR A 40 10.68 -5.39 -20.24
CA THR A 40 11.20 -6.59 -20.93
C THR A 40 12.37 -6.32 -21.88
N GLN A 41 13.17 -5.29 -21.61
CA GLN A 41 14.42 -5.08 -22.38
C GLN A 41 15.65 -4.85 -21.50
N TYR A 42 15.77 -5.64 -20.44
CA TYR A 42 17.07 -6.08 -19.93
C TYR A 42 17.06 -7.60 -19.91
N SER A 43 17.70 -8.21 -20.90
CA SER A 43 18.01 -9.63 -20.87
C SER A 43 19.40 -9.80 -20.28
N PRO A 44 19.54 -10.13 -18.98
CA PRO A 44 20.80 -10.67 -18.48
C PRO A 44 20.88 -12.16 -18.85
N LYS A 45 22.02 -12.53 -19.42
CA LYS A 45 22.45 -13.89 -19.76
C LYS A 45 22.13 -14.90 -18.62
N PRO A 46 21.82 -16.17 -18.93
CA PRO A 46 21.38 -17.15 -17.94
C PRO A 46 22.58 -17.62 -17.10
N CYS A 47 22.94 -16.84 -16.08
CA CYS A 47 23.82 -17.31 -15.03
C CYS A 47 22.98 -18.11 -14.02
N LEU A 48 23.14 -19.43 -14.12
CA LEU A 48 22.74 -20.44 -13.14
C LEU A 48 22.57 -19.90 -11.71
N LYS A 49 21.31 -19.92 -11.26
CA LYS A 49 20.85 -20.41 -9.95
C LYS A 49 21.77 -20.15 -8.74
N TYR A 50 21.94 -18.89 -8.37
CA TYR A 50 22.13 -18.53 -6.96
C TYR A 50 20.96 -17.65 -6.53
N PHE A 51 19.84 -18.31 -6.24
CA PHE A 51 18.72 -17.66 -5.59
C PHE A 51 19.15 -17.30 -4.16
N HIS A 52 19.79 -16.15 -3.99
CA HIS A 52 20.26 -15.67 -2.70
C HIS A 52 19.04 -15.43 -1.78
N PRO A 53 18.88 -16.20 -0.70
CA PRO A 53 17.70 -16.12 0.18
C PRO A 53 17.47 -14.69 0.71
N GLY A 54 18.56 -13.96 0.98
CA GLY A 54 18.53 -12.55 1.40
C GLY A 54 17.91 -11.58 0.37
N ARG A 55 17.98 -11.86 -0.94
CA ARG A 55 17.32 -11.01 -1.95
C ARG A 55 15.80 -11.26 -1.97
N LYS A 56 15.37 -12.49 -1.69
CA LYS A 56 13.94 -12.85 -1.67
C LYS A 56 13.20 -12.12 -0.55
N ILE A 57 13.74 -12.16 0.67
CA ILE A 57 13.10 -11.49 1.81
C ILE A 57 12.98 -9.98 1.58
N LEU A 58 14.04 -9.32 1.08
CA LEU A 58 13.98 -7.88 0.78
C LEU A 58 12.93 -7.55 -0.28
N HIS A 59 12.79 -8.40 -1.30
CA HIS A 59 11.79 -8.23 -2.34
C HIS A 59 10.36 -8.34 -1.79
N GLU A 60 10.09 -9.37 -1.00
CA GLU A 60 8.77 -9.57 -0.39
C GLU A 60 8.41 -8.44 0.57
N CYS A 61 9.36 -7.98 1.39
CA CYS A 61 9.13 -6.87 2.30
C CYS A 61 8.89 -5.54 1.59
N ARG A 62 9.52 -5.32 0.42
CA ARG A 62 9.23 -4.15 -0.43
C ARG A 62 7.81 -4.22 -1.01
N ILE A 63 7.39 -5.39 -1.51
CA ILE A 63 6.02 -5.59 -2.01
C ILE A 63 5.01 -5.33 -0.89
N PHE A 64 5.26 -5.90 0.30
CA PHE A 64 4.42 -5.72 1.46
C PHE A 64 4.29 -4.23 1.86
N LYS A 65 5.40 -3.51 1.96
CA LYS A 65 5.44 -2.06 2.23
C LYS A 65 4.64 -1.26 1.19
N VAL A 66 4.90 -1.49 -0.09
CA VAL A 66 4.18 -0.81 -1.18
C VAL A 66 2.68 -1.09 -1.10
N GLY A 67 2.29 -2.32 -0.76
CA GLY A 67 0.89 -2.68 -0.53
C GLY A 67 0.26 -1.86 0.60
N LEU A 68 0.94 -1.71 1.74
CA LEU A 68 0.47 -0.89 2.86
C LEU A 68 0.30 0.58 2.46
N ASP A 69 1.30 1.16 1.78
CA ASP A 69 1.28 2.55 1.34
C ASP A 69 0.10 2.82 0.37
N ILE A 70 -0.14 1.90 -0.57
CA ILE A 70 -1.27 1.98 -1.51
C ILE A 70 -2.60 1.99 -0.75
N GLN A 71 -2.80 1.07 0.21
CA GLN A 71 -4.05 1.00 0.96
C GLN A 71 -4.26 2.23 1.85
N ALA A 72 -3.20 2.73 2.50
CA ALA A 72 -3.25 3.96 3.27
C ALA A 72 -3.64 5.17 2.41
N ASN A 73 -3.08 5.26 1.20
CA ASN A 73 -3.41 6.33 0.26
C ASN A 73 -4.87 6.25 -0.22
N ILE A 74 -5.37 5.04 -0.53
CA ILE A 74 -6.78 4.85 -0.92
C ILE A 74 -7.72 5.36 0.18
N LEU A 75 -7.44 5.01 1.45
CA LEU A 75 -8.27 5.44 2.59
C LEU A 75 -8.25 6.95 2.83
N ARG A 76 -7.13 7.64 2.51
CA ARG A 76 -7.03 9.10 2.62
C ARG A 76 -7.81 9.83 1.51
N CYS A 77 -7.82 9.26 0.32
CA CYS A 77 -8.39 9.88 -0.88
C CYS A 77 -9.90 9.66 -1.08
N ASP A 78 -10.59 8.94 -0.18
CA ASP A 78 -12.05 8.73 -0.27
C ASP A 78 -12.83 9.35 0.91
N PRO A 79 -12.91 10.69 1.00
CA PRO A 79 -13.51 11.38 2.14
C PRO A 79 -15.05 11.41 2.16
N ASP A 80 -15.71 11.09 1.05
CA ASP A 80 -17.14 11.40 0.84
C ASP A 80 -18.09 10.20 1.07
N GLY A 81 -17.59 9.07 1.59
CA GLY A 81 -18.45 7.95 1.96
C GLY A 81 -19.15 7.23 0.78
N ARG A 82 -18.80 7.53 -0.47
CA ARG A 82 -19.27 6.80 -1.66
C ARG A 82 -18.66 5.39 -1.78
N GLY A 83 -17.66 5.06 -0.97
CA GLY A 83 -16.78 3.90 -1.13
C GLY A 83 -17.04 2.69 -0.21
N LYS A 84 -18.29 2.23 0.02
CA LYS A 84 -18.49 0.94 0.73
C LYS A 84 -17.78 -0.23 0.03
N GLU A 85 -17.84 -0.26 -1.30
CA GLU A 85 -17.16 -1.27 -2.12
C GLU A 85 -15.63 -1.12 -2.05
N ARG A 86 -15.13 0.12 -2.09
CA ARG A 86 -13.70 0.41 -1.91
C ARG A 86 -13.18 0.01 -0.52
N HIS A 87 -13.95 0.23 0.54
CA HIS A 87 -13.58 -0.21 1.89
C HIS A 87 -13.55 -1.75 2.00
N ALA A 88 -14.47 -2.44 1.33
CA ALA A 88 -14.45 -3.89 1.25
C ALA A 88 -13.21 -4.40 0.47
N ASP A 89 -12.82 -3.71 -0.61
CA ASP A 89 -11.61 -4.03 -1.36
C ASP A 89 -10.34 -3.74 -0.56
N VAL A 90 -10.27 -2.62 0.17
CA VAL A 90 -9.17 -2.32 1.10
C VAL A 90 -9.10 -3.37 2.20
N SER A 91 -10.24 -3.74 2.81
CA SER A 91 -10.30 -4.80 3.82
C SER A 91 -9.75 -6.12 3.29
N ARG A 92 -10.15 -6.51 2.07
CA ARG A 92 -9.63 -7.71 1.39
C ARG A 92 -8.14 -7.62 1.10
N ALA A 93 -7.64 -6.45 0.70
CA ALA A 93 -6.22 -6.23 0.46
C ALA A 93 -5.40 -6.28 1.76
N VAL A 94 -5.89 -5.68 2.84
CA VAL A 94 -5.26 -5.74 4.17
C VAL A 94 -5.23 -7.18 4.69
N ALA A 95 -6.29 -7.96 4.50
CA ALA A 95 -6.30 -9.38 4.85
C ALA A 95 -5.23 -10.18 4.08
N LYS A 96 -5.01 -9.87 2.79
CA LYS A 96 -3.92 -10.48 2.00
C LYS A 96 -2.54 -10.06 2.50
N LEU A 97 -2.37 -8.81 2.92
CA LEU A 97 -1.13 -8.34 3.53
C LEU A 97 -0.88 -9.07 4.86
N SER A 98 -1.92 -9.29 5.66
CA SER A 98 -1.83 -10.12 6.87
C SER A 98 -1.32 -11.52 6.54
N ALA A 99 -1.90 -12.22 5.56
CA ALA A 99 -1.39 -13.54 5.17
C ALA A 99 0.04 -13.49 4.56
N GLN A 100 0.47 -12.33 4.05
CA GLN A 100 1.83 -12.15 3.53
C GLN A 100 2.87 -12.06 4.65
N THR A 101 2.51 -11.67 5.88
CA THR A 101 3.46 -11.64 7.01
C THR A 101 3.98 -13.03 7.34
N ASP A 102 3.12 -14.05 7.34
CA ASP A 102 3.51 -15.45 7.54
C ASP A 102 4.52 -15.90 6.49
N ARG A 103 4.23 -15.60 5.22
CA ARG A 103 5.15 -15.92 4.11
C ARG A 103 6.51 -15.22 4.29
N ILE A 104 6.53 -13.98 4.77
CA ILE A 104 7.78 -13.26 5.03
C ILE A 104 8.56 -13.94 6.16
N ILE A 105 7.88 -14.33 7.24
CA ILE A 105 8.48 -15.08 8.36
C ILE A 105 9.11 -16.38 7.87
N ASP A 106 8.38 -17.18 7.09
CA ASP A 106 8.88 -18.45 6.53
C ASP A 106 10.14 -18.25 5.67
N ILE A 107 10.14 -17.21 4.84
CA ILE A 107 11.29 -16.89 4.00
C ILE A 107 12.48 -16.47 4.87
N ALA A 108 12.25 -15.64 5.89
CA ALA A 108 13.27 -15.17 6.81
C ALA A 108 13.92 -16.31 7.61
N LEU A 109 13.11 -17.23 8.15
CA LEU A 109 13.60 -18.47 8.77
C LEU A 109 14.41 -19.31 7.76
N GLY A 110 13.93 -19.39 6.51
CA GLY A 110 14.67 -20.03 5.43
C GLY A 110 16.03 -19.38 5.13
N VAL A 111 16.16 -18.06 5.27
CA VAL A 111 17.46 -17.35 5.14
C VAL A 111 18.40 -17.75 6.26
N LEU A 112 17.91 -17.78 7.51
CA LEU A 112 18.72 -18.17 8.68
C LEU A 112 19.29 -19.59 8.54
N VAL A 113 18.49 -20.53 8.05
CA VAL A 113 18.93 -21.93 7.88
C VAL A 113 19.90 -22.09 6.70
N LYS A 114 19.63 -21.41 5.57
CA LYS A 114 20.35 -21.65 4.31
C LYS A 114 21.57 -20.77 4.10
N ALA A 115 21.60 -19.60 4.74
CA ALA A 115 22.66 -18.61 4.56
C ALA A 115 22.83 -17.76 5.84
N PRO A 116 23.20 -18.37 6.98
CA PRO A 116 23.33 -17.69 8.28
C PRO A 116 24.39 -16.57 8.27
N ASP A 117 25.38 -16.66 7.39
CA ASP A 117 26.45 -15.68 7.18
C ASP A 117 26.09 -14.59 6.16
N SER A 118 24.85 -14.61 5.63
CA SER A 118 24.42 -13.66 4.62
C SER A 118 24.53 -12.21 5.08
N GLU A 119 24.80 -11.33 4.13
CA GLU A 119 24.99 -9.91 4.39
C GLU A 119 23.79 -9.26 5.09
N ILE A 120 22.57 -9.71 4.80
CA ILE A 120 21.36 -9.20 5.46
C ILE A 120 21.30 -9.56 6.95
N ILE A 121 21.82 -10.72 7.34
CA ILE A 121 21.92 -11.13 8.74
C ILE A 121 23.01 -10.31 9.42
N ARG A 122 24.19 -10.22 8.81
CA ARG A 122 25.34 -9.47 9.34
C ARG A 122 25.07 -7.98 9.52
N ARG A 123 24.31 -7.35 8.59
CA ARG A 123 24.01 -5.92 8.65
C ARG A 123 22.97 -5.57 9.71
N ASN A 124 22.17 -6.52 10.15
CA ASN A 124 21.10 -6.26 11.12
C ASN A 124 21.04 -7.32 12.23
N THR A 125 22.18 -7.65 12.81
CA THR A 125 22.33 -8.76 13.76
C THR A 125 21.31 -8.71 14.90
N ALA A 126 20.99 -7.51 15.42
CA ALA A 126 20.01 -7.34 16.50
C ALA A 126 18.59 -7.78 16.11
N PHE A 127 18.22 -7.66 14.83
CA PHE A 127 16.91 -8.08 14.32
C PHE A 127 16.80 -9.61 14.14
N TRP A 128 17.95 -10.28 14.00
CA TRP A 128 18.05 -11.73 13.82
C TRP A 128 18.42 -12.47 15.11
N ASN A 129 18.50 -11.75 16.24
CA ASN A 129 18.73 -12.35 17.55
C ASN A 129 17.44 -12.95 18.12
N ARG A 130 17.57 -13.98 18.93
CA ARG A 130 16.46 -14.51 19.72
C ARG A 130 16.16 -13.59 20.91
N GLU A 131 14.88 -13.47 21.22
CA GLU A 131 14.37 -12.83 22.43
C GLU A 131 14.11 -13.89 23.52
N ASP A 132 13.73 -13.43 24.73
CA ASP A 132 13.58 -14.29 25.92
C ASP A 132 12.45 -15.33 25.77
N ASP A 133 11.51 -15.09 24.86
CA ASP A 133 10.41 -16.00 24.52
C ASP A 133 10.83 -17.14 23.56
N GLY A 134 12.07 -17.12 23.08
CA GLY A 134 12.62 -18.11 22.17
C GLY A 134 12.38 -17.83 20.67
N HIS A 135 11.59 -16.82 20.33
CA HIS A 135 11.40 -16.34 18.96
C HIS A 135 12.53 -15.41 18.53
N TYR A 136 12.80 -15.32 17.23
CA TYR A 136 13.65 -14.25 16.72
C TYR A 136 12.92 -12.91 16.80
N LYS A 137 13.65 -11.83 17.07
CA LYS A 137 13.08 -10.47 17.12
C LYS A 137 12.30 -10.11 15.84
N PHE A 138 12.76 -10.56 14.67
CA PHE A 138 12.01 -10.35 13.44
C PHE A 138 10.63 -11.03 13.43
N GLU A 139 10.51 -12.24 13.98
CA GLU A 139 9.23 -12.95 14.08
C GLU A 139 8.26 -12.13 14.91
N ASN A 140 8.67 -11.69 16.10
CA ASN A 140 7.85 -10.88 16.99
C ASN A 140 7.40 -9.56 16.34
N VAL A 141 8.28 -8.94 15.54
CA VAL A 141 7.91 -7.74 14.77
C VAL A 141 6.82 -8.06 13.73
N PHE A 142 6.97 -9.13 12.95
CA PHE A 142 6.00 -9.50 11.92
C PHE A 142 4.68 -10.03 12.50
N LEU A 143 4.71 -10.80 13.58
CA LEU A 143 3.53 -11.24 14.33
C LEU A 143 2.76 -10.04 14.91
N SER A 144 3.47 -9.05 15.46
CA SER A 144 2.84 -7.80 15.91
C SER A 144 2.18 -7.04 14.77
N MET A 145 2.81 -7.00 13.58
CA MET A 145 2.22 -6.36 12.39
C MET A 145 0.99 -7.11 11.90
N GLU A 146 1.03 -8.43 11.86
CA GLU A 146 -0.10 -9.28 11.48
C GLU A 146 -1.30 -9.01 12.39
N HIS A 147 -1.08 -9.05 13.71
CA HIS A 147 -2.10 -8.73 14.68
C HIS A 147 -2.71 -7.34 14.44
N ASP A 148 -1.87 -6.31 14.20
CA ASP A 148 -2.34 -4.97 13.85
C ASP A 148 -3.21 -4.97 12.58
N LEU A 149 -2.84 -5.72 11.53
CA LEU A 149 -3.57 -5.83 10.26
C LEU A 149 -4.90 -6.57 10.40
N VAL A 150 -4.97 -7.61 11.24
CA VAL A 150 -6.23 -8.28 11.57
C VAL A 150 -7.21 -7.31 12.23
N HIS A 151 -6.76 -6.52 13.21
CA HIS A 151 -7.59 -5.50 13.85
C HIS A 151 -8.05 -4.42 12.87
N ILE A 152 -7.20 -4.02 11.93
CA ILE A 152 -7.58 -3.08 10.86
C ILE A 152 -8.67 -3.68 9.96
N THR A 153 -8.52 -4.93 9.55
CA THR A 153 -9.50 -5.65 8.71
C THR A 153 -10.86 -5.70 9.41
N LEU A 154 -10.88 -6.05 10.69
CA LEU A 154 -12.09 -6.06 11.51
C LEU A 154 -12.73 -4.68 11.63
N ALA A 155 -11.92 -3.63 11.80
CA ALA A 155 -12.40 -2.24 11.88
C ALA A 155 -13.03 -1.76 10.56
N LEU A 156 -12.45 -2.13 9.42
CA LEU A 156 -13.00 -1.81 8.09
C LEU A 156 -14.35 -2.50 7.86
N ASN A 157 -14.50 -3.74 8.32
CA ASN A 157 -15.74 -4.52 8.16
C ASN A 157 -16.92 -4.01 9.02
N LYS A 158 -16.65 -3.28 10.11
CA LYS A 158 -17.69 -2.72 10.99
C LYS A 158 -18.42 -1.50 10.42
N GLY A 159 -17.99 -0.98 9.27
CA GLY A 159 -18.57 0.19 8.62
C GLY A 159 -17.77 1.47 8.92
N PRO A 160 -16.98 1.99 7.96
CA PRO A 160 -16.08 3.12 8.25
C PRO A 160 -16.81 4.47 8.31
N CYS A 161 -16.50 5.28 9.33
CA CYS A 161 -16.67 6.73 9.30
C CYS A 161 -15.38 7.39 8.78
N GLN A 162 -15.46 8.65 8.34
CA GLN A 162 -14.29 9.41 7.88
C GLN A 162 -13.16 9.48 8.93
N CYS A 163 -13.55 9.62 10.20
CA CYS A 163 -12.66 9.53 11.35
C CYS A 163 -11.84 8.22 11.38
N ASN A 164 -12.51 7.11 11.10
CA ASN A 164 -11.95 5.77 11.16
C ASN A 164 -11.01 5.51 9.97
N CYS A 165 -11.33 6.03 8.77
CA CYS A 165 -10.47 5.88 7.59
C CYS A 165 -9.10 6.56 7.77
N ASN A 166 -9.09 7.78 8.33
CA ASN A 166 -7.83 8.49 8.60
C ASN A 166 -6.99 7.82 9.69
N ASP A 167 -7.63 7.33 10.77
CA ASP A 167 -6.93 6.56 11.81
C ASP A 167 -6.32 5.27 11.24
N ILE A 168 -7.10 4.51 10.48
CA ILE A 168 -6.64 3.28 9.84
C ILE A 168 -5.49 3.56 8.86
N ALA A 169 -5.59 4.61 8.03
CA ALA A 169 -4.50 4.99 7.14
C ALA A 169 -3.21 5.32 7.91
N ALA A 170 -3.31 6.04 9.03
CA ALA A 170 -2.17 6.34 9.89
C ALA A 170 -1.57 5.07 10.52
N ARG A 171 -2.40 4.08 10.88
CA ARG A 171 -1.93 2.79 11.38
C ARG A 171 -1.20 1.99 10.31
N LEU A 172 -1.70 1.93 9.08
CA LEU A 172 -1.03 1.27 7.95
C LEU A 172 0.33 1.90 7.64
N ASP A 173 0.40 3.23 7.62
CA ASP A 173 1.65 3.99 7.51
C ASP A 173 2.66 3.61 8.62
N ARG A 174 2.18 3.48 9.86
CA ARG A 174 3.03 3.11 10.99
C ARG A 174 3.64 1.73 10.81
N ILE A 175 2.87 0.78 10.27
CA ILE A 175 3.35 -0.55 9.92
C ILE A 175 4.40 -0.45 8.80
N ALA A 176 4.13 0.30 7.73
CA ALA A 176 5.07 0.48 6.63
C ALA A 176 6.43 1.09 7.08
N ARG A 177 6.38 2.04 8.02
CA ARG A 177 7.59 2.60 8.64
C ARG A 177 8.34 1.58 9.50
N LYS A 178 7.64 0.76 10.28
CA LYS A 178 8.26 -0.35 11.05
C LYS A 178 8.98 -1.32 10.11
N VAL A 179 8.40 -1.67 8.95
CA VAL A 179 9.04 -2.52 7.94
C VAL A 179 10.33 -1.86 7.42
N SER A 180 10.26 -0.58 7.06
CA SER A 180 11.40 0.18 6.55
C SER A 180 12.55 0.25 7.56
N PHE A 181 12.23 0.54 8.82
CA PHE A 181 13.21 0.62 9.91
C PHE A 181 13.92 -0.70 10.16
N ASN A 182 13.16 -1.81 10.24
CA ASN A 182 13.71 -3.11 10.61
C ASN A 182 14.39 -3.84 9.46
N LEU A 183 14.10 -3.50 8.21
CA LEU A 183 14.63 -4.22 7.05
C LEU A 183 15.48 -3.35 6.12
N ASN A 184 15.62 -2.07 6.45
CA ASN A 184 16.41 -1.09 5.70
C ASN A 184 15.97 -1.02 4.21
N VAL A 185 14.64 -0.98 4.00
CA VAL A 185 13.93 -0.99 2.70
C VAL A 185 12.98 0.18 2.53
#